data_AF-A0A1W1X4A1-F1
#
_entry.id   AF-A0A1W1X4A1-F1
#
_cell.length_a   1.000
_cell.length_b   1.000
_cell.length_c   1.000
_cell.angle_alpha   90.00
_cell.angle_beta   90.00
_cell.angle_gamma   90.00
#
_symmetry.space_group_name_H-M   'P 1'
#
loop_
_entity.id
_entity.type
_entity.pdbx_description
1 polymer ?
#
loop_
_entity_poly.entity_id
_entity_poly.type
_entity_poly.pdbx_seq_one_letter_code
_entity_poly.pdbx_strand_id
1 'polypeptide(L)' 'MKISSDCKSCGSTKIKYMGKSYCIFKKNNLETIIMEDESNNCIFLNEKDSVYKEILTKYRNNI' A
#
# COMPACT_ATOMS: atom_id res chain seq x y z
N MET A 1 -4.54 -16.24 -4.60
CA MET A 1 -3.19 -15.81 -4.18
C MET A 1 -3.17 -15.78 -2.66
N LYS A 2 -2.49 -16.73 -2.00
CA LYS A 2 -2.31 -16.70 -0.54
C LYS A 2 -1.23 -15.67 -0.26
N ILE A 3 -1.58 -14.55 0.35
CA ILE A 3 -0.59 -13.58 0.78
C ILE A 3 -0.04 -14.10 2.10
N SER A 4 1.17 -14.65 1.98
CA SER A 4 1.92 -15.26 3.07
C SER A 4 2.06 -14.30 4.24
N SER A 5 2.11 -14.86 5.44
CA SER A 5 2.43 -14.23 6.73
C SER A 5 3.78 -13.49 6.75
N ASP A 6 4.52 -13.50 5.65
CA ASP A 6 5.82 -12.86 5.39
C ASP A 6 5.75 -11.40 4.92
N CYS A 7 4.61 -10.72 5.09
CA CYS A 7 4.56 -9.26 4.88
C CYS A 7 5.39 -8.45 5.91
N LYS A 8 6.21 -9.13 6.73
CA LYS A 8 7.24 -8.52 7.59
C LYS A 8 8.57 -8.27 6.88
N SER A 9 8.84 -8.89 5.73
CA SER A 9 10.15 -8.81 5.04
C SER A 9 10.11 -8.26 3.61
N CYS A 10 8.99 -7.67 3.17
CA CYS A 10 8.81 -7.26 1.76
C CYS A 10 9.37 -5.86 1.42
N GLY A 11 9.98 -5.16 2.38
CA GLY A 11 10.50 -3.79 2.16
C GLY A 11 9.43 -2.74 1.87
N SER A 12 8.15 -3.08 2.06
CA SER A 12 7.01 -2.18 1.84
C SER A 12 6.79 -1.25 3.01
N THR A 13 6.44 0.00 2.74
CA THR A 13 5.98 0.92 3.78
C THR A 13 4.51 0.67 4.07
N LYS A 14 4.16 0.47 5.34
CA LYS A 14 2.77 0.32 5.78
C LYS A 14 2.23 1.66 6.27
N ILE A 15 1.06 2.07 5.76
CA ILE A 15 0.33 3.26 6.19
C ILE A 15 -1.05 2.85 6.69
N LYS A 16 -1.48 3.44 7.81
CA LYS A 16 -2.88 3.36 8.26
C LYS A 16 -3.66 4.58 7.78
N TYR A 17 -4.75 4.34 7.06
CA TYR A 17 -5.66 5.38 6.56
C TYR A 17 -7.11 4.93 6.74
N MET A 18 -7.95 5.79 7.34
CA MET A 18 -9.37 5.51 7.61
C MET A 18 -9.64 4.15 8.29
N GLY A 19 -8.80 3.76 9.25
CA GLY A 19 -8.95 2.50 9.98
C GLY A 19 -8.49 1.24 9.21
N LYS A 20 -8.07 1.39 7.95
CA LYS A 20 -7.52 0.32 7.11
C LYS A 20 -6.00 0.42 7.03
N SER A 21 -5.33 -0.71 6.81
CA SER A 21 -3.89 -0.77 6.60
C SER A 21 -3.59 -0.92 5.12
N TYR A 22 -2.58 -0.21 4.63
CA TYR A 22 -2.17 -0.24 3.24
C TYR A 22 -0.67 -0.48 3.14
N CYS A 23 -0.27 -1.37 2.24
CA CYS A 23 1.11 -1.67 1.90
C CYS A 23 1.49 -0.90 0.63
N ILE A 24 2.59 -0.16 0.71
CA ILE A 24 3.12 0.66 -0.37
C ILE A 24 4.44 0.04 -0.84
N PHE A 25 4.48 -0.34 -2.11
CA PHE A 25 5.65 -0.89 -2.76
C PHE A 25 6.16 0.11 -3.79
N LYS A 26 7.41 0.51 -3.65
CA LYS A 26 8.08 1.36 -4.65
C LYS A 26 8.85 0.45 -5.60
N LYS A 27 8.30 0.19 -6.78
CA LYS A 27 8.96 -0.68 -7.77
C LYS A 27 10.14 0.03 -8.44
N ASN A 28 10.00 1.35 -8.67
CA ASN A 28 10.99 2.26 -9.25
C ASN A 28 10.73 3.71 -8.78
N ASN A 29 11.56 4.68 -9.17
CA ASN A 29 11.32 6.10 -8.84
C ASN A 29 10.00 6.69 -9.39
N LEU A 30 9.35 5.99 -10.33
CA LEU A 30 8.13 6.44 -11.01
C LEU A 30 6.88 5.63 -10.63
N GLU A 31 7.04 4.37 -10.21
CA GLU A 31 5.92 3.46 -10.01
C GLU A 31 5.75 3.12 -8.52
N THR A 32 4.59 3.45 -7.98
CA THR A 32 4.16 3.07 -6.64
C THR A 32 2.98 2.12 -6.76
N ILE A 33 3.03 1.00 -6.05
CA ILE A 33 1.93 0.05 -5.97
C ILE A 33 1.38 0.18 -4.56
N ILE A 34 0.09 0.46 -4.43
CA ILE A 34 -0.59 0.55 -3.15
C ILE A 34 -1.59 -0.58 -3.07
N MET A 35 -1.52 -1.35 -2.00
CA MET A 35 -2.40 -2.46 -1.74
C MET A 35 -3.06 -2.28 -0.39
N GLU A 36 -4.35 -2.51 -0.31
CA GLU A 36 -5.03 -2.67 0.97
C GLU A 36 -4.64 -4.01 1.60
N ASP A 37 -4.19 -3.98 2.86
CA ASP A 37 -3.78 -5.13 3.66
C ASP A 37 -5.00 -5.62 4.46
N GLU A 38 -5.91 -6.34 3.80
CA GLU A 38 -6.97 -7.08 4.49
C GLU A 38 -6.51 -8.51 4.79
N SER A 39 -6.84 -9.00 5.99
CA SER A 39 -6.34 -10.25 6.59
C SER A 39 -6.42 -11.52 5.73
N ASN A 40 -7.22 -11.51 4.66
CA ASN A 40 -7.39 -12.65 3.76
C ASN A 40 -7.20 -12.34 2.26
N ASN A 41 -7.16 -11.06 1.87
CA ASN A 41 -7.02 -10.64 0.47
C ASN A 41 -6.29 -9.29 0.44
N CYS A 42 -5.21 -9.17 -0.34
CA CYS A 42 -4.73 -7.83 -0.66
C CYS A 42 -5.39 -7.33 -1.93
N ILE A 43 -5.93 -6.11 -1.83
CA ILE A 43 -6.62 -5.44 -2.92
C ILE A 43 -5.67 -4.41 -3.50
N PHE A 44 -5.30 -4.56 -4.77
CA PHE A 44 -4.52 -3.54 -5.47
C PHE A 44 -5.40 -2.32 -5.74
N LEU A 45 -4.98 -1.17 -5.23
CA LEU A 45 -5.65 0.08 -5.53
C LEU A 45 -5.19 0.59 -6.89
N ASN A 46 -6.17 1.07 -7.67
CA ASN A 46 -5.91 1.69 -8.96
C ASN A 46 -5.39 3.12 -8.76
N GLU A 47 -4.43 3.56 -9.57
CA GLU A 47 -3.89 4.92 -9.55
C GLU A 47 -4.92 6.04 -9.74
N LYS A 48 -6.06 5.71 -10.36
CA LYS A 48 -7.18 6.63 -10.56
C LYS A 48 -8.07 6.76 -9.33
N ASP A 49 -7.97 5.84 -8.38
CA ASP A 49 -8.75 5.85 -7.15
C ASP A 49 -8.37 7.05 -6.27
N SER A 50 -9.37 7.68 -5.64
CA SER A 50 -9.12 8.79 -4.73
C SER A 50 -8.33 8.34 -3.51
N VAL A 51 -8.59 7.13 -3.01
CA VAL A 51 -7.89 6.53 -1.87
C VAL A 51 -6.42 6.30 -2.21
N TYR A 52 -6.11 5.85 -3.42
CA TYR A 52 -4.73 5.69 -3.87
C TYR A 52 -3.96 7.01 -3.79
N LYS A 53 -4.53 8.10 -4.32
CA LYS A 53 -3.90 9.43 -4.34
C LYS A 53 -3.70 9.99 -2.93
N GLU A 54 -4.68 9.81 -2.05
CA GLU A 54 -4.61 10.22 -0.65
C GLU A 54 -3.50 9.48 0.10
N ILE A 55 -3.42 8.16 -0.04
CA ILE A 55 -2.37 7.34 0.59
C ILE A 55 -1.00 7.72 0.05
N LEU A 56 -0.87 7.89 -1.28
CA LEU A 56 0.37 8.32 -1.91
C LEU A 56 0.83 9.70 -1.40
N THR A 57 -0.11 10.62 -1.20
CA THR A 57 0.17 11.96 -0.67
C THR A 57 0.63 11.88 0.79
N LYS A 58 -0.05 11.09 1.62
CA LYS A 58 0.39 10.84 3.00
C LYS A 58 1.78 10.21 3.08
N TYR A 59 2.06 9.25 2.20
CA TYR A 59 3.36 8.61 2.10
C TYR A 59 4.46 9.61 1.76
N ARG A 60 4.22 10.48 0.76
CA ARG A 60 5.18 11.53 0.37
C ARG A 60 5.37 12.60 1.44
N ASN A 61 4.37 12.89 2.26
CA ASN A 61 4.47 13.89 3.34
C ASN A 61 5.09 13.34 4.64
N ASN A 62 5.21 12.02 4.80
CA ASN A 62 5.82 11.37 5.98
C ASN A 62 7.29 10.95 5.75
N ILE A 63 7.85 11.23 4.57
CA ILE A 63 9.25 10.99 4.19
C ILE A 63 9.89 12.35 3.91
#